data_AF-A0A349JQ05-F1
#
_entry.id   AF-A0A349JQ05-F1
#
_cell.length_a   1.000
_cell.length_b   1.000
_cell.length_c   1.000
_cell.angle_alpha   90.00
_cell.angle_beta   90.00
_cell.angle_gamma   90.00
#
_symmetry.space_group_name_H-M   'P 1'
#
loop_
_entity.id
_entity.type
_entity.pdbx_description
1 polymer ?
#
loop_
_entity_poly.entity_id
_entity_poly.type
_entity_poly.pdbx_seq_one_letter_code
_entity_poly.pdbx_strand_id
1 'polypeptide(L)'
;MVKDMSIEERRGIESIDKNQNLLLVRDPIESVAERLSRARRADVWEQDIYDREIEITAESYIVFQFRGHPWTIVEQLKYQPYQLVFGEGDAITLSSFLSTRAIYYKCSDTCGYIGYNCYDGGAFAEMLYFEEEISFLFLSDFREVKAEDIDSAFRFTDAFMREQDIYIPFVYYENVKVGDRVNLRPKGPTLDDLVRSDFEGVDYIGIR
;
A
#
# COMPACT_ATOMS: atom_id res chain seq x y z
N MET A 1 -18.80 0.00 9.62
CA MET A 1 -19.19 1.41 9.75
C MET A 1 -18.05 2.32 9.29
N VAL A 2 -17.71 2.30 8.00
CA VAL A 2 -16.70 3.20 7.40
C VAL A 2 -17.37 4.24 6.48
N LYS A 3 -18.63 3.97 6.07
CA LYS A 3 -19.33 4.73 5.04
C LYS A 3 -19.75 6.15 5.45
N ASP A 4 -19.90 6.41 6.75
CA ASP A 4 -20.35 7.71 7.28
C ASP A 4 -19.20 8.65 7.69
N MET A 5 -17.95 8.20 7.61
CA MET A 5 -16.76 9.01 7.96
C MET A 5 -16.16 9.65 6.72
N SER A 6 -15.70 10.89 6.85
CA SER A 6 -14.95 11.56 5.79
C SER A 6 -13.61 10.85 5.55
N ILE A 7 -13.04 10.99 4.35
CA ILE A 7 -11.80 10.28 4.00
C ILE A 7 -10.67 10.61 4.99
N GLU A 8 -10.57 11.86 5.43
CA GLU A 8 -9.56 12.39 6.35
C GLU A 8 -9.57 11.69 7.71
N GLU A 9 -10.73 11.19 8.14
CA GLU A 9 -10.94 10.57 9.46
C GLU A 9 -10.72 9.05 9.44
N ARG A 10 -10.71 8.42 8.26
CA ARG A 10 -10.57 6.96 8.15
C ARG A 10 -9.20 6.51 8.61
N ARG A 11 -9.13 5.42 9.38
CA ARG A 11 -7.89 4.80 9.88
C ARG A 11 -8.07 3.29 10.02
N GLY A 12 -6.98 2.56 9.99
CA GLY A 12 -6.94 1.10 10.09
C GLY A 12 -7.17 0.41 8.75
N ILE A 13 -7.51 -0.87 8.82
CA ILE A 13 -7.73 -1.75 7.66
C ILE A 13 -9.22 -1.83 7.37
N GLU A 14 -9.63 -1.50 6.15
CA GLU A 14 -11.04 -1.56 5.76
C GLU A 14 -11.58 -2.99 5.73
N SER A 15 -10.84 -3.90 5.11
CA SER A 15 -11.17 -5.31 5.01
C SER A 15 -9.92 -6.14 4.73
N ILE A 16 -9.89 -7.36 5.26
CA ILE A 16 -8.85 -8.38 5.03
C ILE A 16 -9.31 -9.48 4.05
N ASP A 17 -10.53 -9.37 3.52
CA ASP A 17 -11.17 -10.33 2.61
C ASP A 17 -10.64 -10.18 1.16
N LYS A 18 -9.30 -10.09 1.03
CA LYS A 18 -8.59 -10.04 -0.25
C LYS A 18 -7.11 -10.37 -0.09
N ASN A 19 -6.50 -10.66 -1.24
CA ASN A 19 -5.05 -10.70 -1.43
C ASN A 19 -4.53 -9.30 -1.77
N GLN A 20 -3.79 -8.66 -0.86
CA GLN A 20 -3.25 -7.31 -1.04
C GLN A 20 -1.81 -7.21 -0.56
N ASN A 21 -0.97 -6.55 -1.37
CA ASN A 21 0.35 -6.12 -0.97
C ASN A 21 0.46 -4.63 -1.29
N LEU A 22 0.89 -3.84 -0.32
CA LEU A 22 1.02 -2.38 -0.45
C LEU A 22 2.40 -1.94 0.04
N LEU A 23 2.96 -0.93 -0.60
CA LEU A 23 3.95 -0.08 0.04
C LEU A 23 3.23 1.17 0.55
N LEU A 24 3.48 1.51 1.81
CA LEU A 24 2.95 2.68 2.46
C LEU A 24 4.16 3.54 2.82
N VAL A 25 4.23 4.78 2.35
CA VAL A 25 5.38 5.66 2.58
C VAL A 25 4.90 6.98 3.18
N ARG A 26 5.49 7.38 4.31
CA ARG A 26 5.09 8.58 5.05
C ARG A 26 5.73 9.84 4.45
N ASP A 27 5.35 10.17 3.23
CA ASP A 27 5.90 11.28 2.46
C ASP A 27 4.88 11.71 1.37
N PRO A 28 4.84 12.99 0.95
CA PRO A 28 4.00 13.44 -0.15
C PRO A 28 4.14 12.61 -1.44
N ILE A 29 3.01 12.40 -2.12
CA ILE A 29 2.91 11.57 -3.33
C ILE A 29 3.97 11.88 -4.38
N GLU A 30 4.23 13.17 -4.64
CA GLU A 30 5.19 13.62 -5.65
C GLU A 30 6.60 13.10 -5.38
N SER A 31 7.03 13.15 -4.11
CA SER A 31 8.35 12.68 -3.69
C SER A 31 8.43 11.16 -3.73
N VAL A 32 7.37 10.45 -3.31
CA VAL A 32 7.30 8.99 -3.36
C VAL A 32 7.33 8.50 -4.81
N ALA A 33 6.50 9.09 -5.68
CA ALA A 33 6.40 8.71 -7.08
C ALA A 33 7.69 8.99 -7.84
N GLU A 34 8.36 10.12 -7.59
CA GLU A 34 9.67 10.43 -8.16
C GLU A 34 10.72 9.38 -7.74
N ARG A 35 10.81 9.06 -6.44
CA ARG A 35 11.81 8.11 -5.94
C ARG A 35 11.55 6.70 -6.39
N LEU A 36 10.29 6.27 -6.40
CA LEU A 36 9.90 4.97 -6.91
C LEU A 36 10.23 4.85 -8.40
N SER A 37 9.89 5.86 -9.20
CA SER A 37 10.22 5.90 -10.63
C SER A 37 11.71 5.75 -10.88
N ARG A 38 12.55 6.47 -10.11
CA ARG A 38 14.02 6.37 -10.22
C ARG A 38 14.55 5.01 -9.76
N ALA A 39 14.08 4.50 -8.63
CA ALA A 39 14.51 3.22 -8.06
C ALA A 39 14.18 2.05 -9.00
N ARG A 40 13.03 2.13 -9.67
CA ARG A 40 12.56 1.13 -10.62
C ARG A 40 12.99 1.37 -12.06
N ARG A 41 13.65 2.50 -12.35
CA ARG A 41 14.00 2.92 -13.72
C ARG A 41 12.78 2.94 -14.63
N ALA A 42 11.67 3.46 -14.12
CA ALA A 42 10.43 3.57 -14.86
C ALA A 42 10.58 4.47 -16.07
N ASP A 43 10.01 4.04 -17.20
CA ASP A 43 9.98 4.81 -18.46
C ASP A 43 8.74 5.70 -18.55
N VAL A 44 7.74 5.45 -17.70
CA VAL A 44 6.46 6.16 -17.65
C VAL A 44 6.20 6.62 -16.24
N TRP A 45 5.94 7.91 -16.08
CA TRP A 45 5.34 8.49 -14.89
C TRP A 45 4.28 9.50 -15.36
N GLU A 46 3.02 9.19 -15.11
CA GLU A 46 1.89 10.06 -15.42
C GLU A 46 1.25 10.55 -14.13
N GLN A 47 1.17 11.88 -14.00
CA GLN A 47 0.60 12.53 -12.82
C GLN A 47 -0.89 12.76 -12.98
N ASP A 48 -1.61 12.69 -11.87
CA ASP A 48 -3.05 12.96 -11.75
C ASP A 48 -3.91 12.28 -12.84
N ILE A 49 -3.92 10.95 -12.81
CA ILE A 49 -4.57 10.10 -13.81
C ILE A 49 -6.06 9.83 -13.52
N TYR A 50 -6.63 10.41 -12.47
CA TYR A 50 -7.95 10.02 -11.94
C TYR A 50 -9.08 9.97 -13.00
N ASP A 51 -9.16 10.96 -13.90
CA ASP A 51 -10.15 11.00 -14.97
C ASP A 51 -9.55 10.73 -16.37
N ARG A 52 -8.33 10.17 -16.42
CA ARG A 52 -7.58 9.99 -17.66
C ARG A 52 -7.48 8.52 -18.05
N GLU A 53 -7.42 8.27 -19.35
CA GLU A 53 -7.04 6.97 -19.86
C GLU A 53 -5.52 6.87 -19.94
N ILE A 54 -4.98 5.79 -19.40
CA ILE A 54 -3.56 5.45 -19.42
C ILE A 54 -3.34 4.11 -20.10
N GLU A 55 -2.16 3.91 -20.65
CA GLU A 55 -1.77 2.64 -21.28
C GLU A 55 -1.01 1.78 -20.27
N ILE A 56 -1.48 0.55 -20.08
CA ILE A 56 -0.90 -0.40 -19.13
C ILE A 56 0.43 -0.94 -19.67
N THR A 57 1.47 -0.88 -18.85
CA THR A 57 2.83 -1.32 -19.21
C THR A 57 3.16 -2.67 -18.58
N ALA A 58 4.33 -3.23 -18.91
CA ALA A 58 4.77 -4.54 -18.44
C ALA A 58 4.82 -4.59 -16.90
N GLU A 59 5.41 -3.61 -16.24
CA GLU A 59 5.20 -3.40 -14.80
C GLU A 59 4.42 -2.11 -14.60
N SER A 60 3.41 -2.14 -13.74
CA SER A 60 2.46 -1.05 -13.59
C SER A 60 2.12 -0.84 -12.11
N TYR A 61 2.21 0.40 -11.64
CA TYR A 61 1.98 0.78 -10.27
C TYR A 61 1.01 1.95 -10.24
N ILE A 62 -0.01 1.88 -9.40
CA ILE A 62 -0.75 3.06 -8.98
C ILE A 62 -0.10 3.60 -7.72
N VAL A 63 0.06 4.93 -7.67
CA VAL A 63 0.53 5.64 -6.49
C VAL A 63 -0.54 6.67 -6.14
N PHE A 64 -1.03 6.68 -4.90
CA PHE A 64 -2.06 7.64 -4.52
C PHE A 64 -1.94 8.04 -3.06
N GLN A 65 -2.44 9.23 -2.76
CA GLN A 65 -2.50 9.76 -1.41
C GLN A 65 -3.88 10.35 -1.19
N PHE A 66 -4.54 9.95 -0.12
CA PHE A 66 -5.82 10.53 0.27
C PHE A 66 -5.65 11.92 0.88
N ARG A 67 -6.64 12.78 0.66
CA ARG A 67 -6.65 14.13 1.24
C ARG A 67 -6.53 14.06 2.76
N GLY A 68 -5.60 14.83 3.32
CA GLY A 68 -5.37 14.87 4.77
C GLY A 68 -4.66 13.65 5.37
N HIS A 69 -4.22 12.68 4.57
CA HIS A 69 -3.43 11.54 5.04
C HIS A 69 -1.92 11.79 4.84
N PRO A 70 -1.06 11.44 5.81
CA PRO A 70 0.38 11.62 5.67
C PRO A 70 1.07 10.50 4.89
N TRP A 71 0.32 9.48 4.46
CA TRP A 71 0.85 8.28 3.81
C TRP A 71 0.44 8.22 2.35
N THR A 72 1.42 8.02 1.49
CA THR A 72 1.24 7.63 0.09
C THR A 72 1.21 6.11 -0.01
N ILE A 73 0.24 5.59 -0.76
CA ILE A 73 0.03 4.17 -1.02
C ILE A 73 0.51 3.85 -2.43
N VAL A 74 1.32 2.80 -2.55
CA VAL A 74 1.72 2.21 -3.83
C VAL A 74 1.12 0.82 -3.91
N GLU A 75 0.40 0.55 -4.99
CA GLU A 75 -0.18 -0.75 -5.30
C GLU A 75 0.24 -1.20 -6.70
N GLN A 76 0.66 -2.46 -6.83
CA GLN A 76 1.03 -3.03 -8.12
C GLN A 76 -0.24 -3.48 -8.81
N LEU A 77 -0.44 -3.06 -10.06
CA LEU A 77 -1.52 -3.58 -10.87
C LEU A 77 -1.23 -5.04 -11.23
N LYS A 78 -2.17 -5.91 -10.93
CA LYS A 78 -2.05 -7.33 -11.23
C LYS A 78 -2.39 -7.56 -12.70
N TYR A 79 -1.42 -7.98 -13.50
CA TYR A 79 -1.64 -8.52 -14.84
C TYR A 79 -1.31 -10.00 -14.88
N GLN A 80 -1.87 -10.72 -15.86
CA GLN A 80 -1.61 -12.14 -16.06
C GLN A 80 -0.41 -12.34 -17.00
N PRO A 81 0.55 -13.23 -16.68
CA PRO A 81 0.65 -14.05 -15.46
C PRO A 81 1.10 -13.23 -14.24
N TYR A 82 0.54 -13.54 -13.06
CA TYR A 82 0.85 -12.81 -11.83
C TYR A 82 2.33 -12.92 -11.47
N GLN A 83 3.02 -11.78 -11.41
CA GLN A 83 4.33 -11.64 -10.79
C GLN A 83 4.28 -10.50 -9.80
N LEU A 84 4.57 -10.79 -8.53
CA LEU A 84 4.78 -9.76 -7.53
C LEU A 84 6.19 -9.19 -7.74
N VAL A 85 6.28 -7.91 -8.09
CA VAL A 85 7.55 -7.28 -8.48
C VAL A 85 8.10 -6.37 -7.38
N PHE A 86 7.28 -5.93 -6.41
CA PHE A 86 7.74 -5.21 -5.22
C PHE A 86 7.56 -5.97 -3.91
N GLY A 87 8.38 -5.63 -2.91
CA GLY A 87 8.40 -6.28 -1.60
C GLY A 87 9.12 -5.45 -0.53
N GLU A 88 9.63 -6.13 0.51
CA GLU A 88 10.30 -5.49 1.65
C GLU A 88 11.50 -4.61 1.25
N GLY A 89 12.25 -5.01 0.21
CA GLY A 89 13.39 -4.24 -0.29
C GLY A 89 13.02 -2.85 -0.81
N ASP A 90 11.79 -2.69 -1.32
CA ASP A 90 11.28 -1.38 -1.74
C ASP A 90 10.95 -0.48 -0.56
N ALA A 91 10.37 -1.04 0.51
CA ALA A 91 10.14 -0.28 1.73
C ALA A 91 11.46 0.19 2.34
N ILE A 92 12.49 -0.66 2.39
CA ILE A 92 13.84 -0.26 2.84
C ILE A 92 14.38 0.86 1.96
N THR A 93 14.32 0.69 0.63
CA THR A 93 14.87 1.65 -0.33
C THR A 93 14.19 3.01 -0.22
N LEU A 94 12.85 3.05 -0.21
CA LEU A 94 12.09 4.30 -0.12
C LEU A 94 12.26 4.96 1.25
N SER A 95 12.21 4.18 2.34
CA SER A 95 12.48 4.68 3.69
C SER A 95 13.85 5.32 3.80
N SER A 96 14.89 4.69 3.22
CA SER A 96 16.25 5.22 3.21
C SER A 96 16.37 6.50 2.37
N PHE A 97 15.85 6.49 1.15
CA PHE A 97 16.00 7.60 0.21
C PHE A 97 15.27 8.86 0.64
N LEU A 98 14.09 8.69 1.25
CA LEU A 98 13.26 9.80 1.73
C LEU A 98 13.55 10.15 3.19
N SER A 99 14.39 9.36 3.88
CA SER A 99 14.66 9.53 5.32
C SER A 99 13.37 9.59 6.13
N THR A 100 12.44 8.70 5.81
CA THR A 100 11.08 8.63 6.40
C THR A 100 10.70 7.18 6.70
N ARG A 101 9.50 7.00 7.25
CA ARG A 101 8.93 5.67 7.51
C ARG A 101 8.32 5.08 6.24
N ALA A 102 8.63 3.81 5.96
CA ALA A 102 7.95 3.04 4.94
C ALA A 102 7.56 1.65 5.47
N ILE A 103 6.41 1.16 5.03
CA ILE A 103 5.85 -0.12 5.46
C ILE A 103 5.52 -0.95 4.23
N TYR A 104 5.99 -2.19 4.20
CA TYR A 104 5.50 -3.22 3.29
C TYR A 104 4.41 -4.04 4.00
N TYR A 105 3.16 -3.82 3.61
CA TYR A 105 1.98 -4.52 4.15
C TYR A 105 1.58 -5.69 3.25
N LYS A 106 1.15 -6.78 3.88
CA LYS A 106 0.71 -8.01 3.21
C LYS A 106 -0.55 -8.55 3.88
N CYS A 107 -1.54 -8.95 3.10
CA CYS A 107 -2.70 -9.72 3.55
C CYS A 107 -3.16 -10.71 2.47
N SER A 108 -3.63 -11.88 2.92
CA SER A 108 -4.30 -12.88 2.08
C SER A 108 -5.34 -13.63 2.87
N ASP A 109 -6.59 -13.46 2.45
CA ASP A 109 -7.73 -14.26 2.89
C ASP A 109 -7.59 -15.73 2.45
N THR A 110 -7.00 -15.97 1.29
CA THR A 110 -6.91 -17.26 0.64
C THR A 110 -5.88 -18.16 1.31
N CYS A 111 -4.79 -17.56 1.81
CA CYS A 111 -3.67 -18.24 2.44
C CYS A 111 -3.60 -17.98 3.95
N GLY A 112 -4.58 -17.28 4.53
CA GLY A 112 -4.63 -17.00 5.97
C GLY A 112 -3.43 -16.21 6.50
N TYR A 113 -2.81 -15.33 5.69
CA TYR A 113 -1.66 -14.51 6.13
C TYR A 113 -2.01 -13.04 6.33
N ILE A 114 -1.39 -12.42 7.33
CA ILE A 114 -1.37 -10.96 7.53
C ILE A 114 -0.05 -10.54 8.15
N GLY A 115 0.44 -9.36 7.77
CA GLY A 115 1.63 -8.81 8.41
C GLY A 115 2.15 -7.56 7.76
N TYR A 116 3.25 -7.06 8.30
CA TYR A 116 3.93 -5.88 7.82
C TYR A 116 5.42 -5.92 8.15
N ASN A 117 6.20 -5.15 7.38
CA ASN A 117 7.60 -4.82 7.67
C ASN A 117 7.72 -3.30 7.67
N CYS A 118 8.10 -2.71 8.79
CA CYS A 118 8.22 -1.28 8.99
C CYS A 118 9.70 -0.90 9.07
N TYR A 119 10.07 0.13 8.33
CA TYR A 119 11.41 0.70 8.28
C TYR A 119 11.35 2.21 8.50
N ASP A 120 12.36 2.78 9.15
CA ASP A 120 12.48 4.20 9.42
C ASP A 120 13.89 4.69 9.04
N GLY A 121 13.99 5.62 8.08
CA GLY A 121 15.28 6.04 7.52
C GLY A 121 16.12 4.89 6.92
N GLY A 122 15.49 3.80 6.47
CA GLY A 122 16.15 2.60 5.96
C GLY A 122 16.59 1.60 7.03
N ALA A 123 16.43 1.91 8.31
CA ALA A 123 16.67 0.98 9.40
C ALA A 123 15.41 0.13 9.67
N PHE A 124 15.61 -1.12 10.09
CA PHE A 124 14.52 -1.93 10.61
C PHE A 124 13.87 -1.25 11.82
N ALA A 125 12.54 -1.28 11.90
CA ALA A 125 11.80 -0.74 13.03
C ALA A 125 10.92 -1.81 13.68
N GLU A 126 10.10 -2.52 12.90
CA GLU A 126 9.23 -3.58 13.41
C GLU A 126 8.75 -4.49 12.29
N MET A 127 8.50 -5.76 12.59
CA MET A 127 7.87 -6.73 11.70
C MET A 127 6.86 -7.56 12.49
N LEU A 128 5.70 -7.76 11.87
CA LEU A 128 4.79 -8.85 12.21
C LEU A 128 4.60 -9.73 10.97
N TYR A 129 4.71 -11.03 11.15
CA TYR A 129 4.29 -12.03 10.17
C TYR A 129 3.42 -13.07 10.86
N PHE A 130 2.23 -13.28 10.33
CA PHE A 130 1.31 -14.32 10.76
C PHE A 130 0.83 -15.08 9.54
N GLU A 131 0.83 -16.41 9.65
CA GLU A 131 0.25 -17.35 8.70
C GLU A 131 -0.48 -18.42 9.50
N GLU A 132 -1.79 -18.53 9.30
CA GLU A 132 -2.66 -19.41 10.06
C GLU A 132 -2.15 -20.86 10.07
N GLU A 133 -2.10 -21.46 11.26
CA GLU A 133 -1.58 -22.82 11.52
C GLU A 133 -0.11 -23.08 11.16
N ILE A 134 0.62 -22.10 10.62
CA ILE A 134 1.98 -22.28 10.12
C ILE A 134 2.99 -21.53 10.96
N SER A 135 2.82 -20.21 11.15
CA SER A 135 3.82 -19.43 11.87
C SER A 135 3.32 -18.10 12.40
N PHE A 136 4.00 -17.64 13.45
CA PHE A 136 3.82 -16.33 14.02
C PHE A 136 5.16 -15.75 14.48
N LEU A 137 5.52 -14.61 13.93
CA LEU A 137 6.80 -13.93 14.15
C LEU A 137 6.51 -12.46 14.43
N PHE A 138 7.08 -11.94 15.52
CA PHE A 138 7.04 -10.53 15.85
C PHE A 138 8.41 -10.08 16.35
N LEU A 139 8.92 -9.00 15.77
CA LEU A 139 10.18 -8.36 16.12
C LEU A 139 9.97 -6.85 16.12
N SER A 140 10.41 -6.14 17.16
CA SER A 140 10.27 -4.68 17.24
C SER A 140 11.48 -4.07 17.94
N ASP A 141 12.00 -2.98 17.36
CA ASP A 141 13.08 -2.16 17.93
C ASP A 141 12.55 -0.94 18.69
N PHE A 142 11.22 -0.70 18.67
CA PHE A 142 10.62 0.45 19.34
C PHE A 142 9.45 0.11 20.29
N ARG A 143 8.98 -1.14 20.33
CA ARG A 143 7.98 -1.61 21.31
C ARG A 143 8.57 -2.67 22.24
N GLU A 144 8.19 -2.58 23.51
CA GLU A 144 8.43 -3.65 24.49
C GLU A 144 7.25 -4.63 24.53
N VAL A 145 6.92 -5.23 23.38
CA VAL A 145 5.87 -6.25 23.24
C VAL A 145 6.53 -7.53 22.74
N LYS A 146 6.12 -8.69 23.24
CA LYS A 146 6.56 -9.98 22.70
C LYS A 146 5.45 -10.63 21.89
N ALA A 147 5.83 -11.56 21.02
CA ALA A 147 4.87 -12.36 20.27
C ALA A 147 3.84 -13.07 21.19
N GLU A 148 4.28 -13.60 22.33
CA GLU A 148 3.41 -14.27 23.31
C GLU A 148 2.32 -13.37 23.92
N ASP A 149 2.49 -12.05 23.85
CA ASP A 149 1.54 -11.06 24.37
C ASP A 149 0.48 -10.64 23.31
N ILE A 150 0.58 -11.15 22.09
CA ILE A 150 -0.30 -10.78 20.97
C ILE A 150 -1.42 -11.81 20.82
N ASP A 151 -2.60 -11.48 21.34
CA ASP A 151 -3.79 -12.35 21.27
C ASP A 151 -4.32 -12.58 19.84
N SER A 152 -4.06 -11.64 18.92
CA SER A 152 -4.60 -11.68 17.56
C SER A 152 -3.75 -10.84 16.63
N ALA A 153 -3.07 -11.49 15.67
CA ALA A 153 -2.30 -10.83 14.63
C ALA A 153 -3.14 -9.81 13.82
N PHE A 154 -4.41 -10.13 13.56
CA PHE A 154 -5.33 -9.24 12.84
C PHE A 154 -5.62 -7.96 13.62
N ARG A 155 -6.03 -8.07 14.89
CA ARG A 155 -6.31 -6.89 15.73
C ARG A 155 -5.05 -6.07 16.00
N PHE A 156 -3.91 -6.75 16.19
CA PHE A 156 -2.63 -6.09 16.40
C PHE A 156 -2.18 -5.31 15.16
N THR A 157 -2.34 -5.90 13.97
CA THR A 157 -2.00 -5.21 12.71
C THR A 157 -2.93 -4.03 12.44
N ASP A 158 -4.24 -4.16 12.66
CA ASP A 158 -5.17 -3.02 12.52
C ASP A 158 -4.85 -1.90 13.52
N ALA A 159 -4.59 -2.23 14.78
CA ALA A 159 -4.18 -1.27 15.80
C ALA A 159 -2.89 -0.55 15.40
N PHE A 160 -1.89 -1.29 14.92
CA PHE A 160 -0.65 -0.71 14.40
C PHE A 160 -0.94 0.32 13.29
N MET A 161 -1.73 -0.03 12.28
CA MET A 161 -2.07 0.90 11.18
C MET A 161 -2.79 2.15 11.70
N ARG A 162 -3.72 2.00 12.66
CA ARG A 162 -4.41 3.13 13.29
C ARG A 162 -3.45 4.06 14.03
N GLU A 163 -2.55 3.51 14.83
CA GLU A 163 -1.54 4.27 15.56
C GLU A 163 -0.58 5.03 14.64
N GLN A 164 -0.37 4.53 13.42
CA GLN A 164 0.46 5.19 12.42
C GLN A 164 -0.28 6.26 11.61
N ASP A 165 -1.55 6.53 11.88
CA ASP A 165 -2.41 7.37 11.03
C ASP A 165 -2.59 6.83 9.60
N ILE A 166 -2.59 5.51 9.43
CA ILE A 166 -2.75 4.84 8.12
C ILE A 166 -4.20 4.42 7.92
N TYR A 167 -4.70 4.60 6.71
CA TYR A 167 -5.89 3.92 6.20
C TYR A 167 -5.50 2.98 5.06
N ILE A 168 -5.82 1.69 5.21
CA ILE A 168 -5.65 0.68 4.16
C ILE A 168 -7.01 0.44 3.50
N PRO A 169 -7.20 0.91 2.26
CA PRO A 169 -8.47 0.77 1.56
C PRO A 169 -8.66 -0.62 0.95
N PHE A 170 -9.91 -1.06 0.85
CA PHE A 170 -10.27 -2.26 0.11
C PHE A 170 -10.38 -1.96 -1.39
N VAL A 171 -9.22 -1.93 -2.06
CA VAL A 171 -9.12 -1.56 -3.48
C VAL A 171 -9.27 -2.78 -4.39
N TYR A 172 -9.91 -2.65 -5.54
CA TYR A 172 -9.81 -3.60 -6.63
C TYR A 172 -9.63 -2.87 -7.96
N TYR A 173 -8.99 -3.55 -8.90
CA TYR A 173 -8.87 -3.12 -10.28
C TYR A 173 -9.39 -4.23 -11.18
N GLU A 174 -9.94 -3.84 -12.32
CA GLU A 174 -10.27 -4.80 -13.37
C GLU A 174 -9.00 -5.49 -13.86
N ASN A 175 -9.11 -6.74 -14.31
CA ASN A 175 -7.96 -7.44 -14.88
C ASN A 175 -7.55 -6.73 -16.18
N VAL A 176 -6.32 -6.21 -16.19
CA VAL A 176 -5.72 -5.52 -17.33
C VAL A 176 -4.59 -6.33 -17.94
N LYS A 177 -4.27 -6.02 -19.20
CA LYS A 177 -3.14 -6.56 -19.95
C LYS A 177 -2.25 -5.43 -20.44
N VAL A 178 -0.98 -5.76 -20.69
CA VAL A 178 -0.04 -4.84 -21.33
C VAL A 178 -0.62 -4.33 -22.66
N GLY A 179 -0.61 -3.03 -22.85
CA GLY A 179 -1.16 -2.33 -24.02
C GLY A 179 -2.65 -1.97 -23.92
N ASP A 180 -3.38 -2.42 -22.89
CA ASP A 180 -4.75 -1.96 -22.66
C ASP A 180 -4.73 -0.46 -22.33
N ARG A 181 -5.70 0.28 -22.87
CA ARG A 181 -5.97 1.68 -22.49
C ARG A 181 -7.19 1.70 -21.58
N VAL A 182 -6.99 2.12 -20.34
CA VAL A 182 -8.05 2.08 -19.31
C VAL A 182 -8.06 3.37 -18.51
N ASN A 183 -9.24 3.75 -18.04
CA ASN A 183 -9.35 4.72 -16.97
C ASN A 183 -9.16 4.00 -15.64
N LEU A 184 -8.00 4.22 -15.02
CA LEU A 184 -7.57 3.49 -13.85
C LEU A 184 -7.85 4.33 -12.60
N ARG A 185 -8.79 3.87 -11.76
CA ARG A 185 -9.11 4.48 -10.46
C ARG A 185 -9.07 3.40 -9.38
N PRO A 186 -8.63 3.72 -8.16
CA PRO A 186 -8.89 2.87 -7.01
C PRO A 186 -10.41 2.69 -6.84
N LYS A 187 -10.91 1.46 -7.02
CA LYS A 187 -12.32 1.09 -6.83
C LYS A 187 -12.48 0.22 -5.59
N GLY A 188 -13.63 0.24 -4.94
CA GLY A 188 -13.83 -0.42 -3.65
C GLY A 188 -15.20 -0.12 -3.04
N PRO A 189 -15.72 -0.97 -2.14
CA PRO A 189 -17.02 -0.75 -1.49
C PRO A 189 -17.19 0.62 -0.84
N THR A 190 -16.10 1.22 -0.36
CA THR A 190 -16.10 2.58 0.21
C THR A 190 -15.31 3.60 -0.62
N LEU A 191 -14.73 3.17 -1.75
CA LEU A 191 -13.97 4.01 -2.68
C LEU A 191 -14.80 4.44 -3.90
N ASP A 192 -15.78 3.63 -4.31
CA ASP A 192 -16.66 3.92 -5.45
C ASP A 192 -17.50 5.19 -5.24
N ASP A 193 -17.67 5.61 -3.98
CA ASP A 193 -18.33 6.86 -3.59
C ASP A 193 -17.37 8.07 -3.50
N LEU A 194 -16.05 7.85 -3.62
CA LEU A 194 -15.04 8.92 -3.54
C LEU A 194 -14.88 9.63 -4.88
N VAL A 195 -14.59 10.93 -4.82
CA VAL A 195 -14.36 11.81 -5.97
C VAL A 195 -12.90 12.28 -6.01
N ARG A 196 -12.47 12.89 -7.11
CA ARG A 196 -11.10 13.41 -7.27
C ARG A 196 -10.63 14.26 -6.08
N SER A 197 -11.51 15.06 -5.48
CA SER A 197 -11.17 15.94 -4.36
C SER A 197 -10.84 15.21 -3.05
N ASP A 198 -11.09 13.91 -2.95
CA ASP A 198 -10.74 13.07 -1.80
C ASP A 198 -9.29 12.56 -1.85
N PHE A 199 -8.56 12.91 -2.91
CA PHE A 199 -7.16 12.56 -3.14
C PHE A 199 -6.30 13.83 -3.19
N GLU A 200 -5.10 13.79 -2.61
CA GLU A 200 -4.06 14.77 -2.94
C GLU A 200 -3.59 14.54 -4.38
N GLY A 201 -3.34 13.27 -4.74
CA GLY A 201 -3.01 12.87 -6.10
C GLY A 201 -3.24 11.38 -6.35
N VAL A 202 -3.31 11.03 -7.63
CA VAL A 202 -3.35 9.65 -8.14
C VAL A 202 -2.45 9.60 -9.36
N ASP A 203 -1.29 8.99 -9.21
CA ASP A 203 -0.26 8.88 -10.23
C ASP A 203 -0.16 7.44 -10.73
N TYR A 204 0.38 7.31 -11.93
CA TYR A 204 0.72 6.03 -12.55
C TYR A 204 2.21 5.97 -12.85
N ILE A 205 2.83 4.85 -12.51
CA ILE A 205 4.22 4.54 -12.85
C ILE A 205 4.26 3.25 -13.65
N GLY A 206 4.98 3.27 -14.77
CA GLY A 206 5.05 2.16 -15.70
C GLY A 206 6.47 1.86 -16.19
N ILE A 207 6.76 0.57 -16.41
CA ILE A 207 8.00 0.06 -16.99
C ILE A 207 7.64 -0.79 -18.21
N ARG A 208 8.28 -0.50 -19.36
CA ARG A 208 7.95 -1.12 -20.65
C ARG A 208 8.70 -2.42 -20.91
#